data_AF-A0A521N7M0-F1
#
_entry.id   AF-A0A521N7M0-F1
#
_cell.length_a   1.000
_cell.length_b   1.000
_cell.length_c   1.000
_cell.angle_alpha   90.00
_cell.angle_beta   90.00
_cell.angle_gamma   90.00
#
_symmetry.space_group_name_H-M   'P 1'
#
loop_
_entity.id
_entity.type
_entity.pdbx_description
1 polymer ?
#
loop_
_entity_poly.entity_id
_entity_poly.type
_entity_poly.pdbx_seq_one_letter_code
_entity_poly.pdbx_strand_id
1 'polypeptide(L)'
;MFRNCFLAVCFCCTLFTSLYAQSGTVNGYTHQLLFNIYTSQPDKTISGFLRSYAPSLYDKKNIPVASGTATETVTSNIEIHSFVFGKHPYFATPFTSGKLELYCQHFSDAKGVQVFDVKLWFEFDNQLEAEMAFSKLVDVFLPISTNKRFSSTNGAQKAEFSDSKGEKGFNKIQFRLTADNLDRRRFKILFETANDL
;
A
#
# COMPACT_ATOMS: atom_id res chain seq x y z
N MET A 1 18.76 28.75 36.82
CA MET A 1 19.05 27.39 36.30
C MET A 1 17.92 26.81 35.41
N PHE A 2 17.13 27.65 34.70
CA PHE A 2 15.93 27.21 33.95
C PHE A 2 16.01 27.42 32.42
N ARG A 3 17.21 27.63 31.87
CA ARG A 3 17.38 28.07 30.48
C ARG A 3 17.73 26.96 29.49
N ASN A 4 17.98 25.74 29.96
CA ASN A 4 18.46 24.63 29.13
C ASN A 4 17.39 23.58 28.75
N CYS A 5 16.16 23.66 29.29
CA CYS A 5 15.11 22.69 28.95
C CYS A 5 14.30 23.05 27.68
N PHE A 6 14.33 24.31 27.22
CA PHE A 6 13.54 24.72 26.04
C PHE A 6 14.15 24.30 24.70
N LEU A 7 15.47 24.06 24.64
CA LEU A 7 16.15 23.65 23.40
C LEU A 7 15.92 22.19 23.03
N ALA A 8 15.64 21.32 24.00
CA ALA A 8 15.40 19.89 23.76
C ALA A 8 14.02 19.62 23.12
N VAL A 9 13.01 20.46 23.41
CA VAL A 9 11.66 20.31 22.87
C VAL A 9 11.60 20.71 21.39
N CYS A 10 12.32 21.76 20.99
CA CYS A 10 12.38 22.16 19.58
C CYS A 10 13.14 21.15 18.70
N PHE A 11 14.13 20.43 19.25
CA PHE A 11 14.88 19.41 18.50
C PHE A 11 14.10 18.11 18.31
N CYS A 12 13.14 17.79 19.19
CA CYS A 12 12.27 16.63 19.00
C CYS A 12 11.21 16.88 17.92
N CYS A 13 10.67 18.10 17.80
CA CYS A 13 9.66 18.41 16.78
C CYS A 13 10.20 18.41 15.35
N THR A 14 11.50 18.70 15.14
CA THR A 14 12.11 18.67 13.79
C THR A 14 12.54 17.27 13.35
N LEU A 15 12.65 16.30 14.26
CA LEU A 15 12.96 14.91 13.91
C LEU A 15 11.74 14.10 13.47
N PHE A 16 10.52 14.54 13.83
CA PHE A 16 9.29 13.90 13.33
C PHE A 16 8.86 14.41 11.95
N THR A 17 9.32 15.58 11.52
CA THR A 17 9.03 16.10 10.18
C THR A 17 9.99 15.56 9.11
N SER A 18 11.18 15.07 9.49
CA SER A 18 12.16 14.53 8.53
C SER A 18 11.83 13.11 8.04
N LEU A 19 10.96 12.37 8.73
CA LEU A 19 10.44 11.08 8.22
C LEU A 19 9.43 11.25 7.08
N TYR A 20 8.86 12.46 6.90
CA TYR A 20 7.92 12.76 5.81
C TYR A 20 8.60 13.08 4.46
N ALA A 21 9.94 13.15 4.41
CA ALA A 21 10.67 13.65 3.23
C ALA A 21 11.18 12.55 2.26
N GLN A 22 10.86 11.27 2.47
CA GLN A 22 11.53 10.18 1.74
C GLN A 22 10.85 9.64 0.48
N SER A 23 9.74 10.23 0.02
CA SER A 23 9.19 9.87 -1.29
C SER A 23 8.75 11.10 -2.09
N GLY A 24 9.70 11.70 -2.79
CA GLY A 24 9.41 12.81 -3.70
C GLY A 24 8.62 12.43 -4.95
N THR A 25 8.16 11.17 -5.09
CA THR A 25 7.47 10.66 -6.28
C THR A 25 6.29 9.76 -5.93
N VAL A 26 5.30 9.68 -6.83
CA VAL A 26 4.14 8.77 -6.72
C VAL A 26 4.60 7.34 -6.45
N ASN A 27 5.60 6.87 -7.20
CA ASN A 27 6.14 5.52 -7.07
C ASN A 27 6.75 5.28 -5.68
N GLY A 28 7.52 6.25 -5.17
CA GLY A 28 8.15 6.15 -3.84
C GLY A 28 7.14 6.01 -2.71
N TYR A 29 6.10 6.85 -2.67
CA TYR A 29 5.11 6.78 -1.59
C TYR A 29 4.20 5.56 -1.77
N THR A 30 3.96 5.13 -3.01
CA THR A 30 3.22 3.90 -3.28
C THR A 30 3.96 2.67 -2.74
N HIS A 31 5.28 2.58 -2.97
CA HIS A 31 6.09 1.53 -2.34
C HIS A 31 5.93 1.55 -0.83
N GLN A 32 6.03 2.72 -0.20
CA GLN A 32 5.89 2.86 1.25
C GLN A 32 4.50 2.44 1.75
N LEU A 33 3.42 2.86 1.08
CA LEU A 33 2.05 2.42 1.40
C LEU A 33 1.88 0.91 1.27
N LEU A 34 2.57 0.28 0.31
CA LEU A 34 2.56 -1.17 0.14
C LEU A 34 3.69 -1.83 0.93
N PHE A 35 4.04 -1.34 2.12
CA PHE A 35 5.04 -1.93 3.02
C PHE A 35 6.40 -2.22 2.34
N ASN A 36 6.74 -1.48 1.30
CA ASN A 36 7.90 -1.68 0.44
C ASN A 36 8.03 -3.11 -0.14
N ILE A 37 6.93 -3.87 -0.30
CA ILE A 37 6.96 -5.28 -0.74
C ILE A 37 7.55 -5.48 -2.14
N TYR A 38 7.55 -4.44 -2.97
CA TYR A 38 8.13 -4.46 -4.32
C TYR A 38 9.58 -3.98 -4.35
N THR A 39 10.15 -3.57 -3.22
CA THR A 39 11.56 -3.14 -3.13
C THR A 39 12.47 -4.32 -2.80
N SER A 40 13.77 -4.08 -2.59
CA SER A 40 14.71 -5.11 -2.10
C SER A 40 14.63 -5.31 -0.58
N GLN A 41 13.94 -4.42 0.14
CA GLN A 41 13.84 -4.45 1.60
C GLN A 41 12.40 -4.16 2.04
N PRO A 42 11.52 -5.18 1.99
CA PRO A 42 10.18 -5.07 2.55
C PRO A 42 10.22 -4.71 4.04
N ASP A 43 9.15 -4.08 4.52
CA ASP A 43 9.01 -3.75 5.93
C ASP A 43 9.04 -5.02 6.82
N LYS A 44 9.67 -4.91 7.98
CA LYS A 44 9.83 -6.03 8.91
C LYS A 44 8.49 -6.54 9.44
N THR A 45 7.49 -5.67 9.56
CA THR A 45 6.16 -6.02 10.09
C THR A 45 5.42 -7.02 9.21
N ILE A 46 5.66 -7.01 7.90
CA ILE A 46 5.01 -7.91 6.94
C ILE A 46 5.89 -9.10 6.50
N SER A 47 7.15 -9.14 6.93
CA SER A 47 8.13 -10.13 6.46
C SER A 47 7.69 -11.59 6.68
N GLY A 48 7.08 -11.91 7.83
CA GLY A 48 6.60 -13.27 8.11
C GLY A 48 5.45 -13.69 7.20
N PHE A 49 4.56 -12.76 6.87
CA PHE A 49 3.47 -12.97 5.93
C PHE A 49 4.00 -13.19 4.50
N LEU A 50 4.92 -12.34 4.02
CA LEU A 50 5.51 -12.50 2.69
C LEU A 50 6.27 -13.82 2.52
N ARG A 51 7.07 -14.22 3.53
CA ARG A 51 7.77 -15.52 3.50
C ARG A 51 6.81 -16.70 3.32
N SER A 52 5.62 -16.61 3.90
CA SER A 52 4.66 -17.71 3.93
C SER A 52 3.81 -17.78 2.65
N TYR A 53 3.41 -16.63 2.11
CA TYR A 53 2.38 -16.55 1.07
C TYR A 53 2.82 -15.91 -0.24
N ALA A 54 3.94 -15.17 -0.25
CA ALA A 54 4.47 -14.53 -1.46
C ALA A 54 6.00 -14.44 -1.39
N PRO A 55 6.71 -15.59 -1.34
CA PRO A 55 8.15 -15.62 -1.13
C PRO A 55 8.94 -14.88 -2.22
N SER A 56 8.39 -14.79 -3.44
CA SER A 56 8.95 -14.01 -4.56
C SER A 56 9.03 -12.51 -4.28
N LEU A 57 8.14 -11.96 -3.44
CA LEU A 57 8.19 -10.58 -2.97
C LEU A 57 9.13 -10.39 -1.76
N TYR A 58 9.41 -11.47 -1.02
CA TYR A 58 10.31 -11.42 0.13
C TYR A 58 11.79 -11.54 -0.25
N ASP A 59 12.13 -12.55 -1.07
CA ASP A 59 13.49 -12.82 -1.53
C ASP A 59 13.51 -13.05 -3.04
N LYS A 60 13.84 -11.98 -3.76
CA LYS A 60 13.89 -11.96 -5.24
C LYS A 60 14.97 -12.89 -5.83
N LYS A 61 15.86 -13.46 -5.01
CA LYS A 61 16.89 -14.41 -5.47
C LYS A 61 16.39 -15.86 -5.52
N ASN A 62 15.25 -16.18 -4.91
CA ASN A 62 14.72 -17.55 -4.83
C ASN A 62 13.59 -17.83 -5.84
N ILE A 63 13.54 -17.12 -6.97
CA ILE A 63 12.60 -17.47 -8.05
C ILE A 63 13.07 -18.79 -8.66
N PRO A 64 12.30 -19.88 -8.59
CA PRO A 64 12.69 -21.13 -9.22
C PRO A 64 12.83 -20.90 -10.72
N VAL A 65 14.03 -21.10 -11.25
CA VAL A 65 14.24 -21.09 -12.71
C VAL A 65 13.60 -22.36 -13.24
N ALA A 66 12.52 -22.22 -13.99
CA ALA A 66 11.81 -23.33 -14.61
C ALA A 66 12.78 -24.21 -15.42
N SER A 67 13.13 -25.36 -14.85
CA SER A 67 13.97 -26.37 -15.47
C SER A 67 13.10 -27.58 -15.72
N GLY A 68 12.46 -27.64 -16.89
CA GLY A 68 11.65 -28.80 -17.24
C GLY A 68 10.87 -28.63 -18.54
N THR A 69 11.08 -29.56 -19.46
CA THR A 69 10.28 -29.78 -20.67
C THR A 69 8.84 -30.12 -20.30
N ALA A 70 7.93 -29.16 -20.47
CA ALA A 70 6.52 -29.29 -20.09
C ALA A 70 5.81 -30.40 -20.89
N THR A 71 5.44 -31.47 -20.20
CA THR A 71 4.56 -32.54 -20.71
C THR A 71 3.32 -32.76 -19.82
N GLU A 72 3.20 -32.03 -18.71
CA GLU A 72 2.06 -32.10 -17.79
C GLU A 72 1.14 -30.88 -17.94
N THR A 73 -0.17 -31.10 -17.78
CA THR A 73 -1.17 -30.03 -17.78
C THR A 73 -0.95 -29.11 -16.58
N VAL A 74 -0.44 -27.90 -16.82
CA VAL A 74 -0.26 -26.89 -15.77
C VAL A 74 -1.63 -26.43 -15.29
N THR A 75 -1.91 -26.63 -14.00
CA THR A 75 -3.10 -26.10 -13.34
C THR A 75 -2.72 -24.84 -12.56
N SER A 76 -3.69 -23.94 -12.39
CA SER A 76 -3.50 -22.77 -11.54
C SER A 76 -4.74 -22.48 -10.72
N ASN A 77 -4.53 -22.09 -9.46
CA ASN A 77 -5.58 -21.67 -8.54
C ASN A 77 -5.35 -20.21 -8.14
N ILE A 78 -6.44 -19.46 -7.98
CA ILE A 78 -6.39 -18.09 -7.47
C ILE A 78 -6.65 -18.14 -5.97
N GLU A 79 -5.73 -17.57 -5.20
CA GLU A 79 -5.82 -17.45 -3.75
C GLU A 79 -5.70 -15.98 -3.34
N ILE A 80 -6.37 -15.61 -2.26
CA ILE A 80 -6.27 -14.26 -1.67
C ILE A 80 -5.74 -14.41 -0.26
N HIS A 81 -4.57 -13.84 0.00
CA HIS A 81 -3.99 -13.82 1.33
C HIS A 81 -4.11 -12.43 1.94
N SER A 82 -4.58 -12.35 3.19
CA SER A 82 -4.81 -11.09 3.89
C SER A 82 -3.86 -10.94 5.07
N PHE A 83 -3.17 -9.81 5.11
CA PHE A 83 -2.40 -9.36 6.28
C PHE A 83 -3.14 -8.23 6.98
N VAL A 84 -3.59 -8.46 8.21
CA VAL A 84 -4.34 -7.49 9.02
C VAL A 84 -3.41 -6.82 10.02
N PHE A 85 -3.52 -5.50 10.15
CA PHE A 85 -2.65 -4.69 11.02
C PHE A 85 -3.43 -3.54 11.67
N GLY A 86 -3.00 -3.12 12.86
CA GLY A 86 -3.60 -1.99 13.59
C GLY A 86 -2.84 -0.67 13.43
N LYS A 87 -1.66 -0.68 12.80
CA LYS A 87 -0.82 0.50 12.55
C LYS A 87 -0.05 0.34 11.25
N HIS A 88 0.14 1.44 10.52
CA HIS A 88 0.89 1.45 9.26
C HIS A 88 2.21 2.22 9.41
N PRO A 89 3.38 1.66 9.02
CA PRO A 89 4.68 2.28 9.26
C PRO A 89 4.88 3.63 8.57
N TYR A 90 4.20 3.86 7.44
CA TYR A 90 4.34 5.07 6.62
C TYR A 90 3.06 5.93 6.53
N PHE A 91 2.00 5.54 7.25
CA PHE A 91 0.73 6.26 7.25
C PHE A 91 0.24 6.46 8.69
N ALA A 92 0.67 7.59 9.28
CA ALA A 92 0.42 7.94 10.67
C ALA A 92 -0.97 8.60 10.87
N THR A 93 -2.02 7.88 10.48
CA THR A 93 -3.41 8.27 10.77
C THR A 93 -4.07 7.16 11.60
N PRO A 94 -4.82 7.49 12.66
CA PRO A 94 -5.61 6.50 13.39
C PRO A 94 -6.64 5.85 12.47
N PHE A 95 -6.74 4.53 12.53
CA PHE A 95 -7.77 3.72 11.88
C PHE A 95 -8.09 2.52 12.77
N THR A 96 -9.28 1.94 12.60
CA THR A 96 -9.75 0.79 13.40
C THR A 96 -9.03 -0.49 12.98
N SER A 97 -8.89 -0.72 11.68
CA SER A 97 -8.21 -1.89 11.12
C SER A 97 -7.64 -1.58 9.75
N GLY A 98 -6.45 -2.10 9.46
CA GLY A 98 -5.84 -2.04 8.14
C GLY A 98 -5.67 -3.46 7.59
N LYS A 99 -5.77 -3.61 6.27
CA LYS A 99 -5.63 -4.91 5.61
C LYS A 99 -4.91 -4.77 4.27
N LEU A 100 -3.85 -5.54 4.07
CA LEU A 100 -3.22 -5.75 2.78
C LEU A 100 -3.68 -7.09 2.21
N GLU A 101 -4.21 -7.11 0.99
CA GLU A 101 -4.60 -8.31 0.27
C GLU A 101 -3.64 -8.54 -0.89
N LEU A 102 -3.06 -9.74 -0.94
CA LEU A 102 -2.31 -10.23 -2.10
C LEU A 102 -3.19 -11.21 -2.86
N TYR A 103 -3.42 -10.90 -4.13
CA TYR A 103 -4.08 -11.80 -5.06
C TYR A 103 -3.01 -12.61 -5.78
N CYS A 104 -3.00 -13.90 -5.48
CA CYS A 104 -1.96 -14.82 -5.92
C CYS A 104 -2.53 -15.81 -6.93
N GLN A 105 -1.78 -16.08 -7.99
CA GLN A 105 -1.97 -17.24 -8.84
C GLN A 105 -0.91 -18.28 -8.48
N HIS A 106 -1.35 -19.43 -7.98
CA HIS A 106 -0.50 -20.54 -7.64
C HIS A 106 -0.47 -21.53 -8.80
N PHE A 107 0.70 -21.70 -9.41
CA PHE A 107 0.92 -22.67 -10.48
C PHE A 107 1.47 -23.97 -9.91
N SER A 108 1.02 -25.10 -10.45
CA SER A 108 1.55 -26.43 -10.09
C SER A 108 2.96 -26.69 -10.63
N ASP A 109 3.46 -25.82 -11.52
CA ASP A 109 4.78 -25.93 -12.16
C ASP A 109 5.84 -25.07 -11.44
N ALA A 110 7.02 -24.98 -12.05
CA ALA A 110 8.13 -24.20 -11.50
C ALA A 110 7.88 -22.69 -11.42
N LYS A 111 6.78 -22.14 -11.96
CA LYS A 111 6.43 -20.72 -11.79
C LYS A 111 6.03 -20.40 -10.35
N GLY A 112 5.58 -21.40 -9.57
CA GLY A 112 5.23 -21.24 -8.16
C GLY A 112 4.11 -20.21 -7.94
N VAL A 113 4.30 -19.30 -6.98
CA VAL A 113 3.31 -18.28 -6.62
C VAL A 113 3.63 -16.94 -7.29
N GLN A 114 2.69 -16.42 -8.07
CA GLN A 114 2.75 -15.09 -8.69
C GLN A 114 1.69 -14.17 -8.08
N VAL A 115 2.10 -12.98 -7.64
CA VAL A 115 1.18 -11.93 -7.17
C VAL A 115 0.79 -11.07 -8.37
N PHE A 116 -0.51 -10.99 -8.67
CA PHE A 116 -1.02 -10.24 -9.83
C PHE A 116 -1.86 -9.01 -9.46
N ASP A 117 -2.34 -8.92 -8.21
CA ASP A 117 -3.02 -7.72 -7.70
C ASP A 117 -2.73 -7.54 -6.20
N VAL A 118 -2.71 -6.28 -5.76
CA VAL A 118 -2.51 -5.91 -4.36
C VAL A 118 -3.46 -4.79 -3.98
N LYS A 119 -4.22 -5.02 -2.91
CA LYS A 119 -5.16 -4.03 -2.36
C LYS A 119 -4.82 -3.69 -0.94
N LEU A 120 -4.91 -2.40 -0.61
CA LEU A 120 -4.69 -1.92 0.74
C LEU A 120 -5.96 -1.22 1.23
N TRP A 121 -6.44 -1.64 2.40
CA TRP A 121 -7.65 -1.15 3.02
C TRP A 121 -7.33 -0.50 4.36
N PHE A 122 -8.00 0.61 4.65
CA PHE A 122 -8.07 1.20 5.97
C PHE A 122 -9.54 1.36 6.37
N GLU A 123 -9.92 0.84 7.53
CA GLU A 123 -11.27 0.89 8.07
C GLU A 123 -11.36 1.87 9.25
N PHE A 124 -12.47 2.59 9.32
CA PHE A 124 -12.74 3.63 10.31
C PHE A 124 -14.15 3.46 10.87
N ASP A 125 -14.31 3.70 12.17
CA ASP A 125 -15.62 3.67 12.83
C ASP A 125 -16.41 4.98 12.67
N ASN A 126 -15.79 6.02 12.11
CA ASN A 126 -16.43 7.32 11.94
C ASN A 126 -16.06 7.99 10.60
N GLN A 127 -17.01 8.74 10.04
CA GLN A 127 -16.88 9.41 8.75
C GLN A 127 -15.79 10.48 8.72
N LEU A 128 -15.77 11.35 9.73
CA LEU A 128 -14.82 12.45 9.85
C LEU A 128 -13.36 11.94 9.88
N GLU A 129 -13.09 10.87 10.63
CA GLU A 129 -11.75 10.25 10.65
C GLU A 129 -11.37 9.69 9.29
N ALA A 130 -12.31 9.03 8.59
CA ALA A 130 -12.07 8.51 7.26
C ALA A 130 -11.83 9.64 6.23
N GLU A 131 -12.60 10.74 6.30
CA GLU A 131 -12.42 11.91 5.46
C GLU A 131 -11.08 12.61 5.73
N MET A 132 -10.69 12.75 7.00
CA MET A 132 -9.38 13.29 7.37
C MET A 132 -8.24 12.41 6.86
N ALA A 133 -8.37 11.09 6.98
CA ALA A 133 -7.39 10.13 6.45
C ALA A 133 -7.28 10.19 4.93
N PHE A 134 -8.42 10.28 4.25
CA PHE A 134 -8.49 10.42 2.79
C PHE A 134 -7.85 11.74 2.34
N SER A 135 -8.17 12.86 2.99
CA SER A 135 -7.56 14.17 2.72
C SER A 135 -6.05 14.11 2.90
N LYS A 136 -5.54 13.48 3.96
CA LYS A 136 -4.09 13.31 4.15
C LYS A 136 -3.41 12.54 3.02
N LEU A 137 -4.04 11.47 2.52
CA LEU A 137 -3.52 10.74 1.36
C LEU A 137 -3.53 11.63 0.12
N VAL A 138 -4.62 12.37 -0.11
CA VAL A 138 -4.69 13.34 -1.20
C VAL A 138 -3.58 14.38 -1.09
N ASP A 139 -3.36 14.97 0.07
CA ASP A 139 -2.35 16.01 0.32
C ASP A 139 -0.92 15.51 0.08
N VAL A 140 -0.65 14.23 0.38
CA VAL A 140 0.64 13.61 0.08
C VAL A 140 0.86 13.44 -1.41
N PHE A 141 -0.15 12.95 -2.15
CA PHE A 141 0.01 12.67 -3.59
C PHE A 141 -0.13 13.89 -4.48
N LEU A 142 -0.85 14.93 -4.04
CA LEU A 142 -1.11 16.13 -4.82
C LEU A 142 0.17 16.85 -5.31
N PRO A 143 1.20 17.11 -4.49
CA PRO A 143 2.41 17.79 -4.97
C PRO A 143 3.32 16.91 -5.84
N ILE A 144 3.25 15.58 -5.71
CA ILE A 144 4.16 14.63 -6.38
C ILE A 144 3.59 14.02 -7.67
N SER A 145 2.36 14.36 -8.04
CA SER A 145 1.66 13.79 -9.21
C SER A 145 1.51 14.78 -10.35
N THR A 146 1.66 14.30 -11.59
CA THR A 146 1.45 15.10 -12.80
C THR A 146 -0.04 15.20 -13.14
N ASN A 147 -0.75 14.07 -13.23
CA ASN A 147 -2.19 14.07 -13.50
C ASN A 147 -2.98 13.70 -12.25
N LYS A 148 -4.15 14.32 -12.12
CA LYS A 148 -5.02 14.23 -10.94
C LYS A 148 -6.46 14.19 -11.40
N ARG A 149 -7.26 13.28 -10.85
CA ARG A 149 -8.69 13.24 -11.11
C ARG A 149 -9.44 12.98 -9.82
N PHE A 150 -10.42 13.84 -9.55
CA PHE A 150 -11.31 13.71 -8.42
C PHE A 150 -12.73 13.45 -8.92
N SER A 151 -13.45 12.58 -8.25
CA SER A 151 -14.86 12.31 -8.54
C SER A 151 -15.59 11.90 -7.26
N SER A 152 -16.87 12.20 -7.21
CA SER A 152 -17.75 11.78 -6.13
C SER A 152 -19.03 11.24 -6.73
N THR A 153 -19.40 10.02 -6.37
CA THR A 153 -20.60 9.34 -6.90
C THR A 153 -21.23 8.51 -5.79
N ASN A 154 -22.54 8.67 -5.57
CA ASN A 154 -23.30 7.90 -4.57
C ASN A 154 -22.69 7.89 -3.16
N GLY A 155 -22.13 9.04 -2.72
CA GLY A 155 -21.48 9.16 -1.42
C GLY A 155 -20.07 8.55 -1.33
N ALA A 156 -19.56 7.94 -2.41
CA ALA A 156 -18.18 7.51 -2.50
C ALA A 156 -17.32 8.62 -3.10
N GLN A 157 -16.19 8.92 -2.47
CA GLN A 157 -15.19 9.85 -2.98
C GLN A 157 -14.04 9.06 -3.60
N LYS A 158 -13.52 9.55 -4.73
CA LYS A 158 -12.42 8.92 -5.45
C LYS A 158 -11.38 9.96 -5.88
N ALA A 159 -10.12 9.64 -5.62
CA ALA A 159 -8.97 10.41 -6.08
C ALA A 159 -8.03 9.48 -6.88
N GLU A 160 -7.68 9.88 -8.10
CA GLU A 160 -6.70 9.20 -8.95
C GLU A 160 -5.49 10.10 -9.16
N PHE A 161 -4.31 9.50 -9.10
CA PHE A 161 -3.04 10.18 -9.31
C PHE A 161 -2.18 9.39 -10.28
N SER A 162 -1.52 10.07 -11.21
CA SER A 162 -0.53 9.45 -12.10
C SER A 162 0.64 10.36 -12.42
N ASP A 163 1.76 9.75 -12.78
CA ASP A 163 2.89 10.46 -13.37
C ASP A 163 2.96 10.18 -14.89
N SER A 164 3.23 11.20 -15.68
CA SER A 164 3.37 11.12 -17.14
C SER A 164 4.79 10.76 -17.57
N LYS A 165 5.75 10.73 -16.63
CA LYS A 165 7.19 10.69 -16.92
C LYS A 165 7.77 9.34 -17.37
N GLY A 166 6.95 8.33 -17.64
CA GLY A 166 7.44 7.04 -18.15
C GLY A 166 8.39 6.33 -17.19
N GLU A 167 8.33 6.63 -15.90
CA GLU A 167 9.06 5.88 -14.87
C GLU A 167 8.54 4.43 -14.85
N LYS A 168 9.44 3.47 -14.64
CA LYS A 168 9.04 2.08 -14.39
C LYS A 168 8.51 1.99 -12.96
N GLY A 169 7.27 1.55 -12.78
CA GLY A 169 6.66 1.40 -11.46
C GLY A 169 5.18 1.79 -11.47
N PHE A 170 4.68 2.22 -10.31
CA PHE A 170 3.28 2.60 -10.09
C PHE A 170 2.93 3.91 -10.80
N ASN A 171 2.47 3.78 -12.05
CA ASN A 171 2.22 4.93 -12.91
C ASN A 171 0.87 5.56 -12.65
N LYS A 172 -0.08 4.78 -12.17
CA LYS A 172 -1.40 5.25 -11.77
C LYS A 172 -1.86 4.57 -10.50
N ILE A 173 -2.37 5.36 -9.57
CA ILE A 173 -2.96 4.88 -8.33
C ILE A 173 -4.35 5.49 -8.13
N GLN A 174 -5.12 4.86 -7.25
CA GLN A 174 -6.46 5.29 -6.90
C GLN A 174 -6.71 5.10 -5.41
N PHE A 175 -7.30 6.11 -4.79
CA PHE A 175 -7.97 6.03 -3.49
C PHE A 175 -9.49 6.10 -3.68
N ARG A 176 -10.22 5.27 -2.94
CA ARG A 176 -11.69 5.33 -2.85
C ARG A 176 -12.14 5.30 -1.41
N LEU A 177 -12.79 6.37 -0.96
CA LEU A 177 -13.49 6.44 0.31
C LEU A 177 -14.96 6.06 0.10
N THR A 178 -15.46 5.11 0.87
CA THR A 178 -16.85 4.64 0.83
C THR A 178 -17.32 4.23 2.22
N ALA A 179 -18.63 4.24 2.47
CA ALA A 179 -19.20 3.50 3.59
C ALA A 179 -19.03 1.98 3.37
N ASP A 180 -18.97 1.20 4.44
CA ASP A 180 -19.00 -0.26 4.37
C ASP A 180 -20.39 -0.72 3.88
N ASN A 181 -20.40 -1.71 3.00
CA ASN A 181 -21.62 -2.26 2.39
C ASN A 181 -22.51 -2.99 3.41
N LEU A 182 -21.92 -3.57 4.45
CA LEU A 182 -22.60 -4.34 5.51
C LEU A 182 -22.96 -3.46 6.71
N ASP A 183 -22.12 -2.48 7.03
CA ASP A 183 -22.37 -1.52 8.11
C ASP A 183 -22.11 -0.08 7.66
N ARG A 184 -23.18 0.64 7.32
CA ARG A 184 -23.09 2.04 6.86
C ARG A 184 -22.53 3.02 7.91
N ARG A 185 -22.31 2.59 9.15
CA ARG A 185 -21.63 3.39 10.19
C ARG A 185 -20.11 3.27 10.12
N ARG A 186 -19.60 2.28 9.38
CA ARG A 186 -18.17 2.10 9.12
C ARG A 186 -17.79 2.65 7.75
N PHE A 187 -16.57 3.12 7.65
CA PHE A 187 -16.03 3.75 6.45
C PHE A 187 -14.72 3.07 6.07
N LYS A 188 -14.44 3.02 4.76
CA LYS A 188 -13.24 2.36 4.23
C LYS A 188 -12.58 3.23 3.19
N ILE A 189 -11.26 3.27 3.26
CA ILE A 189 -10.40 3.74 2.17
C ILE A 189 -9.79 2.51 1.50
N LEU A 190 -10.06 2.35 0.22
CA LEU A 190 -9.39 1.39 -0.65
C LEU A 190 -8.30 2.09 -1.45
N PHE A 191 -7.10 1.54 -1.41
CA PHE A 191 -5.99 1.90 -2.27
C PHE A 191 -5.73 0.78 -3.29
N GLU A 192 -5.70 1.17 -4.56
CA GLU A 192 -5.46 0.28 -5.70
C GLU A 192 -4.42 0.89 -6.64
N THR A 193 -3.58 0.04 -7.21
CA THR A 193 -2.67 0.39 -8.30
C THR A 193 -3.37 0.06 -9.62
N ALA A 194 -3.39 0.98 -10.57
CA ALA A 194 -4.04 0.76 -11.88
C ALA A 194 -3.04 0.23 -12.93
N ASN A 195 -1.99 -0.46 -12.49
CA ASN A 195 -1.04 -1.13 -13.35
C ASN A 195 -1.37 -2.61 -13.44
N ASP A 196 -1.16 -3.20 -14.61
CA ASP A 196 -0.90 -4.63 -14.71
C ASP A 196 0.46 -4.88 -14.02
N LEU A 197 0.44 -5.58 -12.88
CA LEU A 197 1.63 -5.95 -12.11
C LEU A 197 2.46 -7.02 -12.80
#